data_AF-A0A968MPL5-F1
#
_entry.id   AF-A0A968MPL5-F1
#
_cell.length_a   1.000
_cell.length_b   1.000
_cell.length_c   1.000
_cell.angle_alpha   90.00
_cell.angle_beta   90.00
_cell.angle_gamma   90.00
#
_symmetry.space_group_name_H-M   'P 1'
#
loop_
_entity.id
_entity.type
_entity.pdbx_description
1 polymer ?
#
loop_
_entity_poly.entity_id
_entity_poly.type
_entity_poly.pdbx_seq_one_letter_code
_entity_poly.pdbx_strand_id
1 'polypeptide(L)'
;MIWTKSQIKEVQFTVKKKFYRIGKISRDLEISIKYIVEKSSLLGETISHNPNTKISEELFLKLKELIFKEKKDDKSSKKDVLGIKMNSLEQLKQLKEKINVDIEEQLIPANATIIRYGHKGFGYLIDNAETDYYFSFSDVLDLDLLNLLGDINQAEGTQVACKLYSIKGRLVATHIILPKKVKYLLLDIESYLANKDFERALHYSALILDYFPDFDPAIRLRKKVNYEKIKEEKEFDKLRYAYNLAKSS
;
A
#
# COMPACT_ATOMS: atom_id res chain seq x y z
N MET A 1 -80.23 24.88 56.15
CA MET A 1 -79.34 25.12 55.01
C MET A 1 -77.96 24.58 55.39
N ILE A 2 -77.68 23.30 55.10
CA ILE A 2 -76.37 22.66 55.32
C ILE A 2 -76.17 21.73 54.11
N TRP A 3 -75.23 22.08 53.23
CA TRP A 3 -74.88 21.29 52.05
C TRP A 3 -73.81 20.25 52.39
N THR A 4 -73.92 19.13 51.70
CA THR A 4 -73.26 17.84 51.90
C THR A 4 -71.79 17.81 51.43
N LYS A 5 -71.01 16.91 52.02
CA LYS A 5 -69.65 16.52 51.60
C LYS A 5 -69.69 15.94 50.18
N SER A 6 -69.30 16.73 49.19
CA SER A 6 -69.10 16.30 47.81
C SER A 6 -67.63 15.97 47.53
N GLN A 7 -67.41 14.71 47.17
CA GLN A 7 -66.56 14.23 46.08
C GLN A 7 -65.16 14.85 45.93
N ILE A 8 -64.16 14.16 46.51
CA ILE A 8 -62.76 14.25 46.07
C ILE A 8 -62.67 13.49 44.73
N LYS A 9 -62.52 14.23 43.63
CA LYS A 9 -62.16 13.67 42.32
C LYS A 9 -60.67 13.33 42.34
N GLU A 10 -60.34 12.04 42.24
CA GLU A 10 -58.99 11.58 41.92
C GLU A 10 -58.58 12.11 40.54
N VAL A 11 -57.58 12.99 40.52
CA VAL A 11 -56.91 13.41 39.29
C VAL A 11 -55.97 12.27 38.88
N GLN A 12 -56.42 11.42 37.96
CA GLN A 12 -55.55 10.42 37.34
C GLN A 12 -54.51 11.12 36.45
N PHE A 13 -53.28 11.26 36.96
CA PHE A 13 -52.11 11.58 36.15
C PHE A 13 -51.83 10.43 35.19
N THR A 14 -52.22 10.58 33.92
CA THR A 14 -51.84 9.65 32.86
C THR A 14 -50.40 9.94 32.43
N VAL A 15 -49.44 9.24 33.06
CA VAL A 15 -48.04 9.25 32.61
C VAL A 15 -47.99 8.61 31.22
N LYS A 16 -47.75 9.41 30.17
CA LYS A 16 -47.56 8.91 28.80
C LYS A 16 -46.30 8.03 28.78
N LYS A 17 -46.48 6.70 28.76
CA LYS A 17 -45.39 5.74 28.56
C LYS A 17 -44.75 6.00 27.19
N LYS A 18 -43.46 6.35 27.16
CA LYS A 18 -42.68 6.44 25.92
C LYS A 18 -42.28 5.04 25.46
N PHE A 19 -42.30 4.85 24.15
CA PHE A 19 -41.93 3.58 23.51
C PHE A 19 -40.94 3.84 22.37
N TYR A 20 -40.01 2.91 22.20
CA TYR A 20 -38.95 2.98 21.20
C TYR A 20 -39.07 1.81 20.23
N ARG A 21 -38.96 2.06 18.92
CA ARG A 21 -38.95 0.98 17.92
C ARG A 21 -37.56 0.37 17.84
N ILE A 22 -37.48 -0.96 17.86
CA ILE A 22 -36.19 -1.69 17.80
C ILE A 22 -35.40 -1.31 16.54
N GLY A 23 -36.04 -1.14 15.38
CA GLY A 23 -35.38 -0.73 14.14
C GLY A 23 -34.84 0.70 14.16
N LYS A 24 -35.34 1.57 15.05
CA LYS A 24 -34.75 2.89 15.30
C LYS A 24 -33.53 2.75 16.21
N ILE A 25 -33.64 1.98 17.29
CA ILE A 25 -32.54 1.71 18.23
C ILE A 25 -31.34 1.05 17.52
N SER A 26 -31.62 0.07 16.67
CA SER A 26 -30.62 -0.64 15.86
C SER A 26 -29.80 0.32 14.99
N ARG A 27 -30.46 1.32 14.40
CA ARG A 27 -29.80 2.36 13.60
C ARG A 27 -29.05 3.37 14.49
N ASP A 28 -29.68 3.86 15.54
CA ASP A 28 -29.10 4.89 16.42
C ASP A 28 -27.88 4.37 17.20
N LEU A 29 -27.80 3.06 17.48
CA LEU A 29 -26.70 2.44 18.23
C LEU A 29 -25.74 1.59 17.36
N GLU A 30 -26.02 1.47 16.06
CA GLU A 30 -25.29 0.65 15.09
C GLU A 30 -25.13 -0.82 15.53
N ILE A 31 -26.23 -1.42 15.99
CA ILE A 31 -26.30 -2.81 16.44
C ILE A 31 -27.37 -3.58 15.69
N SER A 32 -27.19 -4.88 15.52
CA SER A 32 -28.21 -5.70 14.84
C SER A 32 -29.47 -5.86 15.70
N ILE A 33 -30.63 -6.03 15.05
CA ILE A 33 -31.89 -6.34 15.72
C ILE A 33 -31.79 -7.66 16.50
N LYS A 34 -31.07 -8.65 15.96
CA LYS A 34 -30.77 -9.91 16.64
C LYS A 34 -30.06 -9.68 17.98
N TYR A 35 -29.07 -8.80 18.00
CA TYR A 35 -28.35 -8.43 19.22
C TYR A 35 -29.27 -7.80 20.27
N ILE A 36 -30.17 -6.92 19.84
CA ILE A 36 -31.15 -6.30 20.73
C ILE A 36 -32.09 -7.35 21.35
N VAL A 37 -32.56 -8.31 20.54
CA VAL A 37 -33.43 -9.42 20.99
C VAL A 37 -32.70 -10.32 21.99
N GLU A 38 -31.45 -10.69 21.71
CA GLU A 38 -30.61 -11.50 22.61
C GLU A 38 -30.37 -10.79 23.95
N LYS A 39 -29.97 -9.51 23.93
CA LYS A 39 -29.72 -8.74 25.17
C LYS A 39 -30.99 -8.46 25.97
N SER A 40 -32.12 -8.27 25.31
CA SER A 40 -33.40 -8.11 25.99
C SER A 40 -33.81 -9.41 26.69
N SER A 41 -33.53 -10.55 26.06
CA SER A 41 -33.77 -11.86 26.66
C SER A 41 -32.92 -12.07 27.92
N LEU A 42 -31.66 -11.61 27.92
CA LEU A 42 -30.81 -11.61 29.12
C LEU A 42 -31.33 -10.69 30.23
N LEU A 43 -32.08 -9.65 29.89
CA LEU A 43 -32.75 -8.75 30.83
C LEU A 43 -34.13 -9.28 31.26
N GLY A 44 -34.50 -10.51 30.85
CA GLY A 44 -35.76 -11.14 31.19
C GLY A 44 -36.95 -10.72 30.30
N GLU A 45 -36.71 -9.98 29.23
CA GLU A 45 -37.75 -9.51 28.30
C GLU A 45 -37.66 -10.21 26.94
N THR A 46 -38.68 -11.01 26.61
CA THR A 46 -38.80 -11.63 25.28
C THR A 46 -39.45 -10.66 24.30
N ILE A 47 -38.68 -10.22 23.31
CA ILE A 47 -39.14 -9.32 22.24
C ILE A 47 -38.99 -10.02 20.88
N SER A 48 -39.92 -9.74 19.97
CA SER A 48 -39.88 -10.35 18.63
C SER A 48 -38.80 -9.72 17.76
N HIS A 49 -38.20 -10.53 16.88
CA HIS A 49 -37.23 -10.09 15.88
C HIS A 49 -37.91 -9.35 14.71
N ASN A 50 -38.52 -8.19 15.02
CA ASN A 50 -39.21 -7.34 14.06
C ASN A 50 -38.81 -5.86 14.28
N PRO A 51 -38.36 -5.13 13.24
CA PRO A 51 -37.96 -3.72 13.36
C PRO A 51 -39.03 -2.78 13.93
N ASN A 52 -40.31 -3.14 13.77
CA ASN A 52 -41.44 -2.33 14.23
C ASN A 52 -41.88 -2.65 15.67
N THR A 53 -41.29 -3.66 16.30
CA THR A 53 -41.54 -3.98 17.70
C THR A 53 -41.18 -2.78 18.58
N LYS A 54 -42.10 -2.43 19.48
CA LYS A 54 -41.95 -1.32 20.41
C LYS A 54 -41.50 -1.88 21.76
N ILE A 55 -40.45 -1.28 22.31
CA ILE A 55 -39.97 -1.57 23.67
C ILE A 55 -40.19 -0.36 24.58
N SER A 56 -40.24 -0.61 25.89
CA SER A 56 -40.39 0.43 26.91
C SER A 56 -39.13 1.31 26.99
N GLU A 57 -39.28 2.52 27.52
CA GLU A 57 -38.14 3.41 27.83
C GLU A 57 -37.17 2.76 28.84
N GLU A 58 -37.69 1.98 29.79
CA GLU A 58 -36.88 1.28 30.79
C GLU A 58 -35.98 0.22 30.16
N LEU A 59 -36.52 -0.64 29.28
CA LEU A 59 -35.72 -1.63 28.56
C LEU A 59 -34.69 -0.96 27.65
N PHE A 60 -35.07 0.13 26.98
CA PHE A 60 -34.16 0.90 26.13
C PHE A 60 -32.95 1.44 26.90
N LEU A 61 -33.16 2.00 28.10
CA LEU A 61 -32.07 2.53 28.93
C LEU A 61 -31.13 1.41 29.39
N LYS A 62 -31.66 0.27 29.85
CA LYS A 62 -30.87 -0.89 30.27
C LYS A 62 -30.02 -1.45 29.12
N LEU A 63 -30.60 -1.58 27.93
CA LEU A 63 -29.88 -1.99 26.73
C LEU A 63 -28.74 -1.04 26.40
N LYS A 64 -29.02 0.28 26.43
CA LYS A 64 -28.02 1.31 26.14
C LYS A 64 -26.83 1.20 27.10
N GLU A 65 -27.07 1.08 28.41
CA GLU A 65 -26.00 0.92 29.40
C GLU A 65 -25.14 -0.33 29.18
N LEU A 66 -25.75 -1.48 28.88
CA LEU A 66 -25.03 -2.72 28.59
C LEU A 66 -24.13 -2.57 27.35
N ILE A 67 -24.66 -2.00 26.28
CA ILE A 67 -23.93 -1.80 25.02
C ILE A 67 -22.74 -0.85 25.22
N PHE A 68 -22.90 0.20 26.04
CA PHE A 68 -21.81 1.12 26.34
C PHE A 68 -20.71 0.49 27.21
N LYS A 69 -21.06 -0.39 28.16
CA LYS A 69 -20.07 -1.14 28.95
C LYS A 69 -19.25 -2.09 28.08
N GLU A 70 -19.91 -2.86 27.23
CA GLU A 70 -19.24 -3.81 26.32
C GLU A 70 -18.33 -3.10 25.31
N LYS A 71 -18.75 -1.96 24.74
CA LYS A 71 -17.89 -1.14 23.86
C LYS A 71 -16.66 -0.55 24.59
N LYS A 72 -16.68 -0.45 25.92
CA LYS A 72 -15.55 0.05 26.72
C LYS A 72 -14.57 -1.06 27.07
N ASP A 73 -15.07 -2.28 27.30
CA ASP A 73 -14.25 -3.45 27.62
C ASP A 73 -13.58 -4.07 26.38
N ASP A 74 -14.22 -4.01 25.19
CA ASP A 74 -13.66 -4.50 23.91
C ASP A 74 -12.41 -3.72 23.42
N LYS A 75 -12.07 -2.57 24.02
CA LYS A 75 -10.80 -1.87 23.75
C LYS A 75 -9.59 -2.49 24.46
N SER A 76 -9.79 -3.37 25.44
CA SER A 76 -8.71 -3.91 26.29
C SER A 76 -8.36 -5.39 26.05
N SER A 77 -9.22 -6.15 25.38
CA SER A 77 -8.98 -7.59 25.19
C SER A 77 -9.61 -8.13 23.91
N LYS A 78 -8.83 -8.24 22.83
CA LYS A 78 -8.99 -9.26 21.77
C LYS A 78 -7.75 -9.26 20.87
N LYS A 79 -6.67 -9.80 21.44
CA LYS A 79 -5.76 -10.67 20.71
C LYS A 79 -6.50 -12.00 20.46
N ASP A 80 -6.21 -12.58 19.31
CA ASP A 80 -6.39 -13.97 18.92
C ASP A 80 -7.69 -14.43 18.22
N VAL A 81 -7.42 -15.02 17.05
CA VAL A 81 -8.12 -16.09 16.32
C VAL A 81 -9.23 -15.71 15.32
N LEU A 82 -8.82 -15.73 14.04
CA LEU A 82 -9.55 -16.17 12.84
C LEU A 82 -11.04 -15.76 12.72
N GLY A 83 -11.26 -14.61 12.10
CA GLY A 83 -12.57 -14.21 11.61
C GLY A 83 -12.47 -12.86 10.91
N ILE A 84 -12.02 -12.87 9.65
CA ILE A 84 -11.98 -11.68 8.79
C ILE A 84 -13.42 -11.17 8.64
N LYS A 85 -13.82 -10.24 9.50
CA LYS A 85 -14.99 -9.41 9.32
C LYS A 85 -14.52 -8.09 8.74
N MET A 86 -14.85 -7.92 7.47
CA MET A 86 -14.55 -6.78 6.62
C MET A 86 -14.95 -5.44 7.26
N ASN A 87 -13.99 -4.75 7.87
CA ASN A 87 -13.86 -3.29 7.81
C ASN A 87 -12.85 -2.95 6.69
N SER A 88 -13.12 -3.53 5.51
CA SER A 88 -12.10 -4.10 4.63
C SER A 88 -11.21 -3.11 3.89
N LEU A 89 -11.64 -1.89 3.58
CA LEU A 89 -10.86 -1.03 2.69
C LEU A 89 -9.67 -0.35 3.38
N GLU A 90 -9.87 0.15 4.59
CA GLU A 90 -8.85 0.89 5.35
C GLU A 90 -7.77 -0.06 5.86
N GLN A 91 -8.18 -1.24 6.32
CA GLN A 91 -7.27 -2.31 6.72
C GLN A 91 -6.49 -2.89 5.53
N LEU A 92 -7.11 -3.01 4.33
CA LEU A 92 -6.40 -3.40 3.11
C LEU A 92 -5.41 -2.31 2.67
N LYS A 93 -5.75 -1.03 2.80
CA LYS A 93 -4.81 0.08 2.54
C LYS A 93 -3.62 0.02 3.49
N GLN A 94 -3.87 -0.12 4.79
CA GLN A 94 -2.81 -0.25 5.79
C GLN A 94 -1.95 -1.50 5.57
N LEU A 95 -2.56 -2.63 5.18
CA LEU A 95 -1.83 -3.85 4.84
C LEU A 95 -0.98 -3.65 3.59
N LYS A 96 -1.51 -2.98 2.56
CA LYS A 96 -0.78 -2.67 1.33
C LYS A 96 0.37 -1.70 1.58
N GLU A 97 0.14 -0.68 2.41
CA GLU A 97 1.19 0.25 2.85
C GLU A 97 2.28 -0.49 3.61
N LYS A 98 1.91 -1.41 4.52
CA LYS A 98 2.87 -2.25 5.23
C LYS A 98 3.67 -3.16 4.30
N ILE A 99 3.01 -3.82 3.34
CA ILE A 99 3.69 -4.64 2.32
C ILE A 99 4.68 -3.79 1.52
N ASN A 100 4.29 -2.57 1.14
CA ASN A 100 5.17 -1.68 0.42
C ASN A 100 6.40 -1.29 1.26
N VAL A 101 6.22 -0.94 2.54
CA VAL A 101 7.34 -0.66 3.47
C VAL A 101 8.25 -1.88 3.62
N ASP A 102 7.67 -3.08 3.74
CA ASP A 102 8.43 -4.32 3.85
C ASP A 102 9.23 -4.62 2.56
N ILE A 103 8.71 -4.29 1.38
CA ILE A 103 9.41 -4.40 0.09
C ILE A 103 10.51 -3.33 -0.03
N GLU A 104 10.25 -2.10 0.42
CA GLU A 104 11.24 -1.00 0.37
C GLU A 104 12.53 -1.32 1.14
N GLU A 105 12.41 -2.07 2.23
CA GLU A 105 13.56 -2.51 3.04
C GLU A 105 14.24 -3.77 2.50
N GLN A 106 13.65 -4.48 1.52
CA GLN A 106 14.27 -5.63 0.87
C GLN A 106 15.40 -5.21 -0.08
N LEU A 107 16.36 -6.10 -0.21
CA LEU A 107 17.51 -5.95 -1.10
C LEU A 107 17.19 -6.57 -2.46
N ILE A 108 17.55 -5.89 -3.55
CA ILE A 108 17.56 -6.54 -4.87
C ILE A 108 18.68 -7.57 -4.86
N PRO A 109 18.37 -8.87 -5.06
CA PRO A 109 19.38 -9.91 -4.99
C PRO A 109 20.38 -9.76 -6.15
N ALA A 110 21.63 -10.11 -5.86
CA ALA A 110 22.62 -10.28 -6.91
C ALA A 110 22.23 -11.45 -7.82
N ASN A 111 22.50 -11.31 -9.11
CA ASN A 111 22.28 -12.36 -10.09
C ASN A 111 23.57 -12.75 -10.84
N ALA A 112 24.68 -12.08 -10.54
CA ALA A 112 25.98 -12.40 -11.09
C ALA A 112 27.13 -12.00 -10.15
N THR A 113 28.33 -12.52 -10.43
CA THR A 113 29.55 -12.24 -9.69
C THR A 113 30.67 -11.84 -10.65
N ILE A 114 31.37 -10.74 -10.36
CA ILE A 114 32.54 -10.30 -11.14
C ILE A 114 33.68 -11.29 -10.90
N ILE A 115 34.19 -11.91 -11.98
CA ILE A 115 35.26 -12.92 -11.90
C ILE A 115 36.62 -12.43 -12.38
N ARG A 116 36.64 -11.42 -13.26
CA ARG A 116 37.86 -10.81 -13.78
C ARG A 116 37.54 -9.45 -14.37
N TYR A 117 38.49 -8.53 -14.31
CA TYR A 117 38.41 -7.24 -14.99
C TYR A 117 39.82 -6.76 -15.32
N GLY A 118 39.94 -5.83 -16.25
CA GLY A 118 41.23 -5.32 -16.70
C GLY A 118 41.26 -3.80 -16.81
N HIS A 119 42.47 -3.24 -16.82
CA HIS A 119 42.73 -1.80 -16.92
C HIS A 119 42.21 -1.13 -18.20
N LYS A 120 41.70 -1.92 -19.16
CA LYS A 120 41.14 -1.45 -20.42
C LYS A 120 39.64 -1.10 -20.32
N GLY A 121 39.08 -1.06 -19.11
CA GLY A 121 37.69 -0.65 -18.89
C GLY A 121 36.67 -1.72 -19.26
N PHE A 122 37.02 -3.00 -19.11
CA PHE A 122 36.11 -4.12 -19.31
C PHE A 122 36.37 -5.24 -18.31
N GLY A 123 35.39 -6.12 -18.17
CA GLY A 123 35.51 -7.33 -17.35
C GLY A 123 34.56 -8.43 -17.76
N TYR A 124 34.52 -9.46 -16.93
CA TYR A 124 33.61 -10.57 -17.07
C TYR A 124 32.97 -10.90 -15.73
N LEU A 125 31.72 -11.33 -15.80
CA LEU A 125 30.95 -11.82 -14.68
C LEU A 125 30.35 -13.18 -15.01
N ILE A 126 30.13 -13.99 -13.98
CA ILE A 126 29.42 -15.27 -14.09
C ILE A 126 28.04 -15.13 -13.49
N ASP A 127 27.05 -15.73 -14.14
CA ASP A 127 25.73 -15.90 -13.54
C ASP A 127 25.69 -17.13 -12.61
N ASN A 128 24.52 -17.40 -12.03
CA ASN A 128 24.31 -18.55 -11.15
C ASN A 128 24.42 -19.91 -11.87
N ALA A 129 24.41 -19.93 -13.21
CA ALA A 129 24.57 -21.12 -14.03
C ALA A 129 26.02 -21.26 -14.54
N GLU A 130 26.97 -20.52 -13.95
CA GLU A 130 28.40 -20.51 -14.32
C GLU A 130 28.65 -20.08 -15.78
N THR A 131 27.73 -19.28 -16.33
CA THR A 131 27.85 -18.76 -17.68
C THR A 131 28.58 -17.42 -17.67
N ASP A 132 29.63 -17.32 -18.50
CA ASP A 132 30.45 -16.11 -18.65
C ASP A 132 29.74 -15.03 -19.47
N TYR A 133 29.67 -13.82 -18.93
CA TYR A 133 29.18 -12.62 -19.60
C TYR A 133 30.26 -11.55 -19.63
N TYR A 134 30.44 -10.94 -20.79
CA TYR A 134 31.30 -9.77 -20.96
C TYR A 134 30.59 -8.51 -20.45
N PHE A 135 31.32 -7.57 -19.85
CA PHE A 135 30.79 -6.23 -19.59
C PHE A 135 31.84 -5.14 -19.85
N SER A 136 31.37 -3.95 -20.24
CA SER A 136 32.17 -2.72 -20.29
C SER A 136 31.96 -1.91 -19.01
N PHE A 137 32.97 -1.14 -18.58
CA PHE A 137 32.81 -0.21 -17.46
C PHE A 137 31.75 0.86 -17.77
N SER A 138 31.53 1.18 -19.05
CA SER A 138 30.44 2.07 -19.48
C SER A 138 29.04 1.53 -19.15
N ASP A 139 28.91 0.23 -18.93
CA ASP A 139 27.65 -0.41 -18.60
C ASP A 139 27.40 -0.48 -17.09
N VAL A 140 28.36 -0.03 -16.27
CA VAL A 140 28.23 0.06 -14.82
C VAL A 140 27.56 1.39 -14.47
N LEU A 141 26.41 1.32 -13.81
CA LEU A 141 25.62 2.50 -13.46
C LEU A 141 25.91 3.00 -12.04
N ASP A 142 26.51 2.14 -11.22
CA ASP A 142 26.82 2.42 -9.83
C ASP A 142 28.23 3.02 -9.70
N LEU A 143 28.31 4.21 -9.10
CA LEU A 143 29.58 4.93 -8.95
C LEU A 143 30.52 4.25 -7.96
N ASP A 144 30.00 3.64 -6.91
CA ASP A 144 30.82 2.94 -5.92
C ASP A 144 31.43 1.69 -6.54
N LEU A 145 30.66 0.99 -7.38
CA LEU A 145 31.18 -0.12 -8.17
C LEU A 145 32.22 0.32 -9.20
N LEU A 146 32.00 1.45 -9.88
CA LEU A 146 32.99 2.01 -10.81
C LEU A 146 34.31 2.36 -10.10
N ASN A 147 34.22 2.95 -8.91
CA ASN A 147 35.40 3.24 -8.08
C ASN A 147 36.13 1.95 -7.69
N LEU A 148 35.38 0.92 -7.24
CA LEU A 148 35.92 -0.39 -6.89
C LEU A 148 36.61 -1.08 -8.08
N LEU A 149 36.04 -0.96 -9.28
CA LEU A 149 36.61 -1.48 -10.53
C LEU A 149 37.86 -0.70 -10.99
N GLY A 150 38.02 0.55 -10.54
CA GLY A 150 39.22 1.36 -10.75
C GLY A 150 40.41 0.91 -9.90
N ASP A 151 40.14 0.31 -8.74
CA ASP A 151 41.17 -0.20 -7.83
C ASP A 151 41.55 -1.65 -8.17
N ILE A 152 42.77 -1.80 -8.69
CA ILE A 152 43.32 -3.07 -9.19
C ILE A 152 43.31 -4.14 -8.08
N ASN A 153 42.65 -5.27 -8.35
CA ASN A 153 42.43 -6.47 -7.52
C ASN A 153 41.38 -6.40 -6.39
N GLN A 154 40.51 -5.38 -6.32
CA GLN A 154 39.47 -5.32 -5.28
C GLN A 154 38.08 -5.78 -5.72
N ALA A 155 37.73 -5.69 -7.01
CA ALA A 155 36.37 -5.99 -7.47
C ALA A 155 36.08 -7.49 -7.76
N GLU A 156 37.08 -8.38 -7.78
CA GLU A 156 36.85 -9.82 -8.02
C GLU A 156 36.05 -10.44 -6.85
N GLY A 157 35.10 -11.32 -7.17
CA GLY A 157 34.17 -11.90 -6.21
C GLY A 157 33.01 -10.97 -5.81
N THR A 158 32.96 -9.74 -6.33
CA THR A 158 31.87 -8.81 -6.04
C THR A 158 30.58 -9.29 -6.69
N GLN A 159 29.56 -9.45 -5.87
CA GLN A 159 28.21 -9.79 -6.32
C GLN A 159 27.49 -8.53 -6.83
N VAL A 160 26.84 -8.65 -7.99
CA VAL A 160 26.19 -7.54 -8.68
C VAL A 160 24.78 -7.94 -9.16
N ALA A 161 23.92 -6.94 -9.30
CA ALA A 161 22.66 -7.07 -10.01
C ALA A 161 22.80 -6.42 -11.39
N CYS A 162 22.45 -7.15 -12.44
CA CYS A 162 22.62 -6.68 -13.82
C CYS A 162 21.63 -7.34 -14.78
N LYS A 163 21.61 -6.84 -16.03
CA LYS A 163 20.85 -7.45 -17.12
C LYS A 163 21.75 -8.27 -18.00
N LEU A 164 21.40 -9.53 -18.18
CA LEU A 164 22.13 -10.51 -18.98
C LEU A 164 21.46 -10.68 -20.34
N TYR A 165 22.22 -10.46 -21.42
CA TYR A 165 21.72 -10.49 -22.80
C TYR A 165 22.62 -11.29 -23.72
N SER A 166 22.06 -11.71 -24.87
CA SER A 166 22.84 -12.21 -26.01
C SER A 166 22.74 -11.21 -27.16
N ILE A 167 23.87 -10.60 -27.53
CA ILE A 167 23.98 -9.63 -28.62
C ILE A 167 24.86 -10.24 -29.71
N LYS A 168 24.27 -10.55 -30.87
CA LYS A 168 24.98 -11.16 -32.01
C LYS A 168 25.75 -12.44 -31.61
N GLY A 169 25.16 -13.25 -30.75
CA GLY A 169 25.76 -14.50 -30.24
C GLY A 169 26.81 -14.31 -29.14
N ARG A 170 27.05 -13.08 -28.68
CA ARG A 170 27.93 -12.80 -27.53
C ARG A 170 27.09 -12.52 -26.29
N LEU A 171 27.45 -13.16 -25.19
CA LEU A 171 26.84 -12.94 -23.90
C LEU A 171 27.41 -11.66 -23.27
N VAL A 172 26.52 -10.70 -23.01
CA VAL A 172 26.88 -9.37 -22.52
C VAL A 172 26.02 -9.04 -21.31
N ALA A 173 26.64 -8.47 -20.29
CA ALA A 173 25.96 -7.91 -19.14
C ALA A 173 25.95 -6.38 -19.24
N THR A 174 24.81 -5.80 -18.92
CA THR A 174 24.61 -4.35 -18.95
C THR A 174 23.90 -3.86 -17.71
N HIS A 175 23.95 -2.55 -17.49
CA HIS A 175 23.26 -1.89 -16.38
C HIS A 175 23.62 -2.50 -15.01
N ILE A 176 24.92 -2.58 -14.76
CA ILE A 176 25.48 -3.29 -13.61
C ILE A 176 25.47 -2.37 -12.40
N ILE A 177 24.95 -2.88 -11.28
CA ILE A 177 24.89 -2.17 -10.00
C ILE A 177 25.25 -3.07 -8.83
N LEU A 178 25.61 -2.47 -7.70
CA LEU A 178 25.69 -3.18 -6.43
C LEU A 178 24.28 -3.54 -5.93
N PRO A 179 24.11 -4.71 -5.28
CA PRO A 179 22.89 -5.06 -4.59
C PRO A 179 22.57 -4.01 -3.53
N LYS A 180 21.41 -3.39 -3.64
CA LYS A 180 20.95 -2.33 -2.71
C LYS A 180 19.48 -2.46 -2.40
N LYS A 181 19.06 -1.81 -1.33
CA LYS A 181 17.66 -1.79 -0.91
C LYS A 181 16.78 -1.10 -1.96
N VAL A 182 15.57 -1.60 -2.13
CA VAL A 182 14.57 -1.06 -3.07
C VAL A 182 14.36 0.45 -2.83
N LYS A 183 14.31 0.90 -1.57
CA LYS A 183 14.17 2.33 -1.26
C LYS A 183 15.25 3.23 -1.88
N TYR A 184 16.51 2.77 -1.94
CA TYR A 184 17.60 3.54 -2.53
C TYR A 184 17.49 3.58 -4.06
N LEU A 185 17.03 2.48 -4.67
CA LEU A 185 16.73 2.47 -6.10
C LEU A 185 15.58 3.41 -6.46
N LEU A 186 14.56 3.54 -5.61
CA LEU A 186 13.48 4.51 -5.82
C LEU A 186 14.01 5.95 -5.82
N LEU A 187 14.89 6.28 -4.88
CA LEU A 187 15.55 7.60 -4.82
C LEU A 187 16.40 7.86 -6.08
N ASP A 188 17.14 6.85 -6.54
CA ASP A 188 17.94 6.96 -7.76
C ASP A 188 17.05 7.19 -8.99
N ILE A 189 15.90 6.50 -9.10
CA ILE A 189 14.93 6.72 -10.19
C ILE A 189 14.43 8.16 -10.20
N GLU A 190 14.11 8.72 -9.02
CA GLU A 190 13.68 10.12 -8.91
C GLU A 190 14.78 11.10 -9.30
N SER A 191 16.02 10.82 -8.88
CA SER A 191 17.21 11.60 -9.25
C SER A 191 17.45 11.59 -10.77
N TYR A 192 17.42 10.42 -11.40
CA TYR A 192 17.58 10.30 -12.85
C TYR A 192 16.44 10.96 -13.61
N LEU A 193 15.20 10.84 -13.13
CA LEU A 193 14.05 11.53 -13.71
C LEU A 193 14.23 13.06 -13.64
N ALA A 194 14.70 13.59 -12.52
CA ALA A 194 14.97 15.02 -12.36
C ALA A 194 16.06 15.51 -13.33
N ASN A 195 17.05 14.66 -13.62
CA ASN A 195 18.13 14.93 -14.56
C ASN A 195 17.79 14.58 -16.02
N LYS A 196 16.55 14.17 -16.32
CA LYS A 196 16.09 13.73 -17.66
C LYS A 196 16.84 12.52 -18.22
N ASP A 197 17.48 11.73 -17.36
CA ASP A 197 18.06 10.44 -17.75
C ASP A 197 16.98 9.34 -17.69
N PHE A 198 16.09 9.36 -18.70
CA PHE A 198 14.94 8.48 -18.73
C PHE A 198 15.33 7.00 -18.89
N GLU A 199 16.42 6.69 -19.57
CA GLU A 199 16.86 5.30 -19.81
C GLU A 199 17.28 4.64 -18.49
N ARG A 200 18.10 5.31 -17.67
CA ARG A 200 18.47 4.79 -16.34
C ARG A 200 17.30 4.70 -15.39
N ALA A 201 16.44 5.72 -15.38
CA ALA A 201 15.23 5.73 -14.55
C ALA A 201 14.28 4.57 -14.92
N LEU A 202 14.04 4.33 -16.21
CA LEU A 202 13.24 3.19 -16.67
C LEU A 202 13.90 1.87 -16.34
N HIS A 203 15.22 1.79 -16.46
CA HIS A 203 15.96 0.58 -16.15
C HIS A 203 15.81 0.19 -14.67
N TYR A 204 16.08 1.08 -13.72
CA TYR A 204 15.93 0.77 -12.29
C TYR A 204 14.49 0.44 -11.93
N SER A 205 13.52 1.13 -12.54
CA SER A 205 12.11 0.79 -12.33
C SER A 205 11.76 -0.61 -12.83
N ALA A 206 12.34 -1.04 -13.96
CA ALA A 206 12.16 -2.38 -14.49
C ALA A 206 12.82 -3.42 -13.57
N LEU A 207 14.04 -3.16 -13.10
CA LEU A 207 14.75 -4.05 -12.20
C LEU A 207 13.97 -4.32 -10.92
N ILE A 208 13.39 -3.29 -10.29
CA ILE A 208 12.54 -3.48 -9.10
C ILE A 208 11.33 -4.36 -9.44
N LEU A 209 10.66 -4.09 -10.57
CA LEU A 209 9.44 -4.78 -10.98
C LEU A 209 9.69 -6.22 -11.45
N ASP A 210 10.89 -6.56 -11.90
CA ASP A 210 11.27 -7.93 -12.24
C ASP A 210 11.25 -8.82 -10.97
N TYR A 211 11.60 -8.28 -9.80
CA TYR A 211 11.56 -8.98 -8.51
C TYR A 211 10.25 -8.77 -7.74
N PHE A 212 9.64 -7.59 -7.85
CA PHE A 212 8.41 -7.21 -7.15
C PHE A 212 7.37 -6.64 -8.13
N PRO A 213 6.69 -7.49 -8.92
CA PRO A 213 5.85 -7.04 -10.04
C PRO A 213 4.69 -6.12 -9.63
N ASP A 214 4.13 -6.34 -8.44
CA ASP A 214 2.96 -5.60 -7.93
C ASP A 214 3.35 -4.40 -7.02
N PHE A 215 4.63 -4.01 -7.02
CA PHE A 215 5.12 -2.95 -6.14
C PHE A 215 4.71 -1.55 -6.65
N ASP A 216 3.61 -1.04 -6.08
CA ASP A 216 2.95 0.22 -6.43
C ASP A 216 3.88 1.44 -6.60
N PRO A 217 4.86 1.71 -5.71
CA PRO A 217 5.78 2.83 -5.87
C PRO A 217 6.59 2.76 -7.17
N ALA A 218 7.16 1.60 -7.50
CA ALA A 218 7.92 1.42 -8.74
C ALA A 218 7.02 1.52 -9.99
N ILE A 219 5.80 0.97 -9.95
CA ILE A 219 4.82 1.11 -11.03
C ILE A 219 4.50 2.59 -11.29
N ARG A 220 4.25 3.37 -10.22
CA ARG A 220 3.94 4.79 -10.31
C ARG A 220 5.10 5.59 -10.90
N LEU A 221 6.32 5.36 -10.41
CA LEU A 221 7.51 6.01 -10.95
C LEU A 221 7.73 5.66 -12.43
N ARG A 222 7.63 4.38 -12.82
CA ARG A 222 7.79 3.96 -14.22
C ARG A 222 6.79 4.66 -15.15
N LYS A 223 5.53 4.80 -14.73
CA LYS A 223 4.51 5.55 -15.48
C LYS A 223 4.87 7.02 -15.61
N LYS A 224 5.34 7.64 -14.52
CA LYS A 224 5.78 9.05 -14.51
C LYS A 224 6.97 9.28 -15.46
N VAL A 225 7.98 8.40 -15.41
CA VAL A 225 9.16 8.47 -16.29
C VAL A 225 8.75 8.37 -17.77
N ASN A 226 7.91 7.39 -18.13
CA ASN A 226 7.40 7.26 -19.49
C ASN A 226 6.61 8.50 -19.95
N TYR A 227 5.79 9.07 -19.06
CA TYR A 227 5.02 10.26 -19.38
C TYR A 227 5.92 11.46 -19.70
N GLU A 228 6.92 11.74 -18.85
CA GLU A 228 7.86 12.85 -19.06
C GLU A 228 8.73 12.64 -20.30
N LYS A 229 9.20 11.40 -20.56
CA LYS A 229 9.94 11.05 -21.78
C LYS A 229 9.15 11.40 -23.05
N ILE A 230 7.90 10.94 -23.13
CA ILE A 230 7.01 11.21 -24.28
C ILE A 230 6.72 12.72 -24.42
N LYS A 231 6.57 13.42 -23.30
CA LYS A 231 6.32 14.87 -23.29
C LYS A 231 7.51 15.62 -23.88
N GLU A 232 8.72 15.29 -23.47
CA GLU A 232 9.96 15.91 -23.97
C GLU A 232 10.20 15.62 -25.45
N GLU A 233 9.97 14.38 -25.90
CA GLU A 233 10.02 14.02 -27.33
C GLU A 233 9.07 14.89 -28.17
N LYS A 234 7.83 15.09 -27.70
CA LYS A 234 6.84 15.94 -28.38
C LYS A 234 7.24 17.42 -28.40
N GLU A 235 7.86 17.93 -27.35
CA GLU A 235 8.36 19.31 -27.31
C GLU A 235 9.51 19.49 -28.31
N PHE A 236 10.43 18.53 -28.36
CA PHE A 236 11.54 18.53 -29.31
C PHE A 236 11.06 18.50 -30.77
N ASP A 237 10.07 17.66 -31.08
CA ASP A 237 9.49 17.58 -32.42
C ASP A 237 8.83 18.90 -32.86
N LYS A 238 8.13 19.58 -31.95
CA LYS A 238 7.55 20.90 -32.21
C LYS A 238 8.63 21.94 -32.53
N LEU A 239 9.71 21.96 -31.74
CA LEU A 239 10.83 22.88 -31.96
C LEU A 239 11.54 22.61 -33.30
N ARG A 240 11.76 21.33 -33.62
CA ARG A 240 12.36 20.91 -34.89
C ARG A 240 11.51 21.34 -36.09
N TYR A 241 10.19 21.17 -35.98
CA TYR A 241 9.26 21.60 -37.02
C TYR A 241 9.30 23.13 -37.22
N ALA A 242 9.25 23.90 -36.13
CA ALA A 242 9.33 25.37 -36.18
C ALA A 242 10.66 25.86 -36.79
N TYR A 243 11.78 25.24 -36.43
CA TYR A 243 13.09 25.54 -37.00
C TYR A 243 13.14 25.30 -38.51
N ASN A 244 12.61 24.16 -38.97
CA ASN A 244 12.57 23.84 -40.40
C ASN A 244 11.71 24.83 -41.19
N LEU A 245 10.54 25.24 -40.66
CA LEU A 245 9.71 26.27 -41.27
C LEU A 245 10.46 27.60 -41.41
N ALA A 246 11.14 28.05 -40.35
CA ALA A 246 11.90 29.29 -40.34
C ALA A 246 13.08 29.29 -41.32
N LYS A 247 13.71 28.13 -41.56
CA LYS A 247 14.80 27.97 -42.53
C LYS A 247 14.32 27.88 -43.99
N SER A 248 13.05 27.57 -44.20
CA SER A 248 12.41 27.43 -45.52
C SER A 248 11.77 28.72 -46.02
N SER A 249 11.76 29.77 -45.19
CA SER A 249 11.20 31.10 -45.46
C SER A 249 12.32 32.09 -45.77
#